data_AF-A0A7C4V8N7-F1
#
_entry.id   AF-A0A7C4V8N7-F1
#
_cell.length_a   1.000
_cell.length_b   1.000
_cell.length_c   1.000
_cell.angle_alpha   90.00
_cell.angle_beta   90.00
_cell.angle_gamma   90.00
#
_symmetry.space_group_name_H-M   'P 1'
#
loop_
_entity.id
_entity.type
_entity.pdbx_description
1 polymer ?
#
loop_
_entity_poly.entity_id
_entity_poly.type
_entity_poly.pdbx_seq_one_letter_code
_entity_poly.pdbx_strand_id
1 'polypeptide(L)'
;MRHMQPRQIPHLTALVLLSALLAAAGQANDQPEKAPVGEADLAGYRTVENAITTQISRSLDVAVEKPGYLGLFLASEEGGKAVVSEVAADSPAQLAGVQAGDRLLTVGGQQLSSSEQLREILQSKRPGEQLVLAVQRGDKPMTLTATLGTPSKPMRAVPQRASLGVMVESPKEGEGVIIQQVTPNSAAARAKLKPGEIILKLDGTPVSSAIRLRDLIGEKKPEDQVTLTLLIAEKPVEYKVQLGAEDAQEPRRGLGGFGFDTRLSGYWKKDTYRLAVIVIDYPDAKHNEKIPAKAWEDAFFSRNSYKETATGQPAFGSMADYYHEQSFGKLKVVGKCLEPIEVSKKRAEYGEGTSRTALLTEALDKILERDGKDALNDFDGIIFLYSGGRMNVARGSLYWPHRSSVSHQGKRWPYFICPEGGDRMANISVFCHEFGHMLGLPDLYARPENPGSEGLSLWCAMSNQAGNGRPQHFCAWAKEKLDWIQPAVIDPTVKQKLILSPIEDSPRECYKVLVRRDGSEYFLLENRRKKGFDASLPAEGLLIWRVVANRPILEESHGVEGPSGPRVFQSSVPYPSAANDAFTPYTMPSSRSQLGGGLPVYITNIKRLPDGRITFHIGYEYQ
;
A
#
# COMPACT_ATOMS: atom_id res chain seq x y z
N MET A 1 -3.78 -88.04 26.08
CA MET A 1 -3.25 -87.21 24.98
C MET A 1 -2.89 -85.85 25.56
N ARG A 2 -1.62 -85.44 25.48
CA ARG A 2 -1.00 -84.47 26.40
C ARG A 2 -1.57 -83.04 26.29
N HIS A 3 -2.28 -82.63 27.34
CA HIS A 3 -2.29 -81.27 27.89
C HIS A 3 -0.98 -81.00 28.66
N MET A 4 -0.57 -79.72 28.75
CA MET A 4 -0.31 -78.99 30.02
C MET A 4 0.59 -77.74 29.83
N GLN A 5 0.17 -76.60 30.39
CA GLN A 5 1.04 -75.51 30.88
C GLN A 5 1.83 -75.97 32.15
N PRO A 6 2.40 -75.08 32.99
CA PRO A 6 3.63 -74.26 32.91
C PRO A 6 4.67 -74.71 33.99
N ARG A 7 5.86 -74.09 34.09
CA ARG A 7 6.73 -74.04 35.31
C ARG A 7 7.96 -73.11 35.07
N GLN A 8 8.03 -71.96 35.75
CA GLN A 8 8.81 -71.66 36.98
C GLN A 8 10.34 -71.68 36.83
N ILE A 9 10.99 -70.53 37.08
CA ILE A 9 12.21 -70.43 37.92
C ILE A 9 12.16 -69.10 38.74
N PRO A 10 12.60 -69.07 40.01
CA PRO A 10 12.34 -67.99 40.98
C PRO A 10 13.58 -67.16 41.42
N HIS A 11 13.30 -66.06 42.12
CA HIS A 11 14.05 -65.29 43.15
C HIS A 11 15.57 -65.01 43.05
N LEU A 12 15.97 -63.73 43.19
CA LEU A 12 16.66 -63.18 44.39
C LEU A 12 16.80 -61.63 44.35
N THR A 13 16.35 -60.98 45.44
CA THR A 13 16.84 -59.75 46.15
C THR A 13 17.85 -58.81 45.45
N ALA A 14 17.58 -57.53 45.20
CA ALA A 14 17.39 -56.35 46.10
C ALA A 14 18.69 -55.72 46.66
N LEU A 15 18.65 -54.38 46.84
CA LEU A 15 19.63 -53.42 47.39
C LEU A 15 20.77 -52.97 46.44
N VAL A 16 21.32 -51.76 46.43
CA VAL A 16 21.04 -50.40 46.97
C VAL A 16 22.19 -49.51 46.45
N LEU A 17 21.96 -48.20 46.32
CA LEU A 17 22.92 -47.08 46.20
C LEU A 17 24.36 -47.35 45.70
N LEU A 18 24.77 -46.63 44.64
CA LEU A 18 26.18 -46.21 44.55
C LEU A 18 26.32 -44.81 43.95
N SER A 19 26.33 -43.83 44.85
CA SER A 19 26.98 -42.54 44.68
C SER A 19 28.33 -42.59 45.39
N ALA A 20 29.44 -42.55 44.66
CA ALA A 20 30.70 -41.91 45.07
C ALA A 20 31.78 -42.03 43.99
N LEU A 21 32.27 -40.86 43.57
CA LEU A 21 33.61 -40.53 43.10
C LEU A 21 34.54 -41.66 42.61
N LEU A 22 34.90 -41.62 41.33
CA LEU A 22 36.31 -41.72 40.94
C LEU A 22 36.68 -40.56 40.01
N ALA A 23 37.65 -39.78 40.47
CA ALA A 23 38.32 -38.73 39.74
C ALA A 23 39.47 -39.30 38.90
N ALA A 24 39.82 -38.54 37.86
CA ALA A 24 41.11 -38.49 37.17
C ALA A 24 41.53 -39.70 36.30
N ALA A 25 41.20 -39.62 35.01
CA ALA A 25 42.17 -39.80 33.93
C ALA A 25 41.60 -39.14 32.66
N GLY A 26 42.24 -38.05 32.22
CA GLY A 26 41.88 -37.39 30.97
C GLY A 26 42.17 -38.30 29.78
N GLN A 27 41.16 -38.47 28.93
CA GLN A 27 41.35 -38.91 27.55
C GLN A 27 40.67 -37.88 26.65
N ALA A 28 41.49 -37.28 25.80
CA ALA A 28 41.09 -36.39 24.74
C ALA A 28 39.99 -37.04 23.89
N ASN A 29 38.83 -36.42 23.86
CA ASN A 29 37.80 -36.75 22.90
C ASN A 29 38.05 -35.83 21.69
N ASP A 30 38.92 -36.29 20.79
CA ASP A 30 39.08 -35.71 19.44
C ASP A 30 37.75 -35.89 18.70
N GLN A 31 36.83 -34.95 18.91
CA GLN A 31 35.88 -34.62 17.86
C GLN A 31 36.67 -33.92 16.75
N PRO A 32 36.44 -34.25 15.47
CA PRO A 32 37.07 -33.51 14.40
C PRO A 32 36.65 -32.05 14.57
N GLU A 33 37.63 -31.20 14.89
CA GLU A 33 37.51 -29.76 14.89
C GLU A 33 36.83 -29.39 13.57
N LYS A 34 35.66 -28.75 13.64
CA LYS A 34 34.98 -28.24 12.45
C LYS A 34 36.02 -27.42 11.70
N ALA A 35 36.40 -27.89 10.51
CA ALA A 35 37.27 -27.15 9.62
C ALA A 35 36.80 -25.70 9.58
N PRO A 36 37.69 -24.70 9.74
CA PRO A 36 37.29 -23.31 9.68
C PRO A 36 36.50 -23.13 8.39
N VAL A 37 35.26 -22.64 8.51
CA VAL A 37 34.43 -22.31 7.37
C VAL A 37 35.26 -21.33 6.55
N GLY A 38 35.77 -21.77 5.40
CA GLY A 38 36.67 -20.97 4.58
C GLY A 38 36.04 -19.60 4.36
N GLU A 39 36.78 -18.54 4.68
CA GLU A 39 36.35 -17.18 4.35
C GLU A 39 35.95 -17.16 2.88
N ALA A 40 34.73 -16.71 2.59
CA ALA A 40 34.30 -16.55 1.22
C ALA A 40 35.30 -15.62 0.51
N ASP A 41 35.78 -16.01 -0.67
CA ASP A 41 36.61 -15.13 -1.48
C ASP A 41 35.77 -13.95 -1.95
N LEU A 42 35.94 -12.82 -1.26
CA LEU A 42 35.26 -11.56 -1.55
C LEU A 42 36.11 -10.65 -2.46
N ALA A 43 37.17 -11.15 -3.08
CA ALA A 43 37.96 -10.38 -4.02
C ALA A 43 37.08 -9.83 -5.17
N GLY A 44 37.13 -8.51 -5.34
CA GLY A 44 36.35 -7.79 -6.35
C GLY A 44 34.87 -7.54 -5.99
N TYR A 45 34.40 -7.96 -4.81
CA TYR A 45 33.10 -7.55 -4.29
C TYR A 45 33.16 -6.14 -3.69
N ARG A 46 32.10 -5.37 -3.93
CA ARG A 46 31.93 -4.00 -3.44
C ARG A 46 30.79 -3.93 -2.43
N THR A 47 31.03 -3.27 -1.31
CA THR A 47 30.01 -2.90 -0.32
C THR A 47 29.21 -1.70 -0.83
N VAL A 48 28.15 -1.34 -0.12
CA VAL A 48 27.35 -0.14 -0.45
C VAL A 48 28.23 1.11 -0.53
N GLU A 49 29.24 1.21 0.34
CA GLU A 49 30.13 2.37 0.43
C GLU A 49 31.03 2.55 -0.79
N ASN A 50 31.47 1.46 -1.43
CA ASN A 50 32.42 1.50 -2.55
C ASN A 50 31.86 0.94 -3.87
N ALA A 51 30.55 0.69 -3.92
CA ALA A 51 29.82 0.34 -5.14
C ALA A 51 29.97 1.44 -6.19
N ILE A 52 29.99 1.03 -7.46
CA ILE A 52 29.96 1.98 -8.57
C ILE A 52 28.52 2.47 -8.69
N THR A 53 28.28 3.70 -8.24
CA THR A 53 26.96 4.31 -8.18
C THR A 53 26.70 5.23 -9.37
N THR A 54 25.42 5.52 -9.60
CA THR A 54 24.95 6.50 -10.59
C THR A 54 24.03 7.51 -9.93
N GLN A 55 23.63 8.54 -10.67
CA GLN A 55 22.61 9.49 -10.24
C GLN A 55 21.33 9.29 -11.04
N ILE A 56 20.18 9.56 -10.41
CA ILE A 56 18.90 9.52 -11.11
C ILE A 56 18.86 10.71 -12.07
N SER A 57 18.88 10.42 -13.36
CA SER A 57 18.78 11.42 -14.42
C SER A 57 17.31 11.74 -14.66
N ARG A 58 16.77 12.66 -13.84
CA ARG A 58 15.47 13.28 -14.09
C ARG A 58 15.63 14.30 -15.22
N SER A 59 15.80 13.86 -16.46
CA SER A 59 15.63 14.76 -17.60
C SER A 59 14.16 15.20 -17.60
N LEU A 60 13.93 16.51 -17.45
CA LEU A 60 12.60 17.13 -17.57
C LEU A 60 11.94 16.87 -18.95
N ASP A 61 12.71 16.36 -19.91
CA ASP A 61 12.28 15.98 -21.25
C ASP A 61 12.41 14.46 -21.45
N VAL A 62 11.60 13.67 -20.74
CA VAL A 62 11.13 12.42 -21.34
C VAL A 62 9.78 12.77 -21.96
N ALA A 63 9.77 12.92 -23.29
CA ALA A 63 8.53 12.85 -24.03
C ALA A 63 7.83 11.57 -23.55
N VAL A 64 6.72 11.74 -22.83
CA VAL A 64 5.80 10.64 -22.54
C VAL A 64 5.58 9.96 -23.89
N GLU A 65 6.11 8.75 -24.09
CA GLU A 65 5.73 7.96 -25.27
C GLU A 65 4.23 7.77 -25.11
N LYS A 66 3.47 8.53 -25.91
CA LYS A 66 2.02 8.60 -25.80
C LYS A 66 1.47 7.22 -26.13
N PRO A 67 0.47 6.70 -25.39
CA PRO A 67 -0.18 5.46 -25.79
C PRO A 67 -0.79 5.62 -27.18
N GLY A 68 -0.86 4.52 -27.92
CA GLY A 68 -1.48 4.48 -29.24
C GLY A 68 -2.96 4.89 -29.15
N TYR A 69 -3.37 5.81 -30.01
CA TYR A 69 -4.75 6.24 -30.11
C TYR A 69 -5.45 5.47 -31.22
N LEU A 70 -6.66 4.95 -30.94
CA LEU A 70 -7.48 4.24 -31.92
C LEU A 70 -8.77 5.01 -32.27
N GLY A 71 -9.40 5.69 -31.29
CA GLY A 71 -10.60 6.51 -31.51
C GLY A 71 -11.92 5.73 -31.52
N LEU A 72 -12.01 4.63 -30.77
CA LEU A 72 -13.24 3.86 -30.58
C LEU A 72 -13.87 4.16 -29.22
N PHE A 73 -15.19 4.27 -29.22
CA PHE A 73 -16.01 4.26 -28.02
C PHE A 73 -16.86 2.99 -28.02
N LEU A 74 -16.89 2.30 -26.87
CA LEU A 74 -17.57 1.04 -26.72
C LEU A 74 -18.74 1.17 -25.73
N ALA A 75 -19.88 0.58 -26.09
CA ALA A 75 -20.96 0.27 -25.16
C ALA A 75 -20.87 -1.21 -24.75
N SER A 76 -21.37 -1.51 -23.56
CA SER A 76 -21.51 -2.89 -23.07
C SER A 76 -22.93 -3.39 -23.34
N GLU A 77 -23.07 -4.54 -24.00
CA GLU A 77 -24.35 -5.26 -24.13
C GLU A 77 -24.49 -6.39 -23.09
N GLU A 78 -25.72 -6.86 -22.87
CA GLU A 78 -25.98 -8.07 -22.08
C GLU A 78 -25.19 -9.27 -22.63
N GLY A 79 -24.42 -9.92 -21.76
CA GLY A 79 -23.51 -11.01 -22.13
C GLY A 79 -22.03 -10.61 -22.29
N GLY A 80 -21.65 -9.36 -21.95
CA GLY A 80 -20.24 -8.96 -21.84
C GLY A 80 -19.53 -8.77 -23.18
N LYS A 81 -20.27 -8.40 -24.24
CA LYS A 81 -19.72 -8.16 -25.57
C LYS A 81 -19.52 -6.66 -25.79
N ALA A 82 -18.35 -6.29 -26.31
CA ALA A 82 -18.01 -4.91 -26.63
C ALA A 82 -18.58 -4.51 -28.01
N VAL A 83 -19.49 -3.53 -28.03
CA VAL A 83 -20.08 -2.99 -29.26
C VAL A 83 -19.59 -1.56 -29.47
N VAL A 84 -19.18 -1.22 -30.69
CA VAL A 84 -18.75 0.13 -31.04
C VAL A 84 -19.95 1.05 -31.01
N SER A 85 -20.01 1.93 -30.01
CA SER A 85 -21.07 2.93 -29.87
C SER A 85 -20.82 4.15 -30.75
N GLU A 86 -19.54 4.53 -30.89
CA GLU A 86 -19.13 5.68 -31.69
C GLU A 86 -17.69 5.48 -32.19
N VAL A 87 -17.42 6.04 -33.37
CA VAL A 87 -16.07 6.12 -33.94
C VAL A 87 -15.73 7.59 -34.10
N ALA A 88 -14.64 8.04 -33.46
CA ALA A 88 -14.20 9.42 -33.55
C ALA A 88 -13.85 9.80 -35.00
N ALA A 89 -14.21 11.02 -35.39
CA ALA A 89 -13.86 11.56 -36.70
C ALA A 89 -12.34 11.65 -36.90
N ASP A 90 -11.88 11.35 -38.13
CA ASP A 90 -10.47 11.33 -38.56
C ASP A 90 -9.58 10.41 -37.70
N SER A 91 -10.18 9.45 -37.00
CA SER A 91 -9.45 8.52 -36.14
C SER A 91 -8.86 7.34 -36.91
N PRO A 92 -7.79 6.70 -36.38
CA PRO A 92 -7.27 5.45 -36.90
C PRO A 92 -8.32 4.35 -37.10
N ALA A 93 -9.31 4.25 -36.22
CA ALA A 93 -10.40 3.29 -36.36
C ALA A 93 -11.33 3.63 -37.53
N GLN A 94 -11.66 4.91 -37.73
CA GLN A 94 -12.47 5.33 -38.86
C GLN A 94 -11.74 5.09 -40.18
N LEU A 95 -10.45 5.43 -40.23
CA LEU A 95 -9.58 5.20 -41.40
C LEU A 95 -9.41 3.69 -41.70
N ALA A 96 -9.40 2.85 -40.66
CA ALA A 96 -9.41 1.39 -40.79
C ALA A 96 -10.78 0.82 -41.19
N GLY A 97 -11.81 1.66 -41.30
CA GLY A 97 -13.15 1.26 -41.75
C GLY A 97 -14.05 0.70 -40.66
N VAL A 98 -13.73 0.90 -39.38
CA VAL A 98 -14.61 0.53 -38.25
C VAL A 98 -15.83 1.45 -38.23
N GLN A 99 -17.01 0.90 -37.94
CA GLN A 99 -18.27 1.62 -37.95
C GLN A 99 -19.00 1.46 -36.60
N ALA A 100 -19.85 2.43 -36.26
CA ALA A 100 -20.77 2.28 -35.13
C ALA A 100 -21.71 1.09 -35.40
N GLY A 101 -21.93 0.26 -34.37
CA GLY A 101 -22.65 -1.01 -34.46
C GLY A 101 -21.76 -2.24 -34.71
N ASP A 102 -20.47 -2.07 -35.00
CA ASP A 102 -19.54 -3.19 -35.09
C ASP A 102 -19.35 -3.86 -33.72
N ARG A 103 -19.42 -5.20 -33.67
CA ARG A 103 -19.07 -5.98 -32.48
C ARG A 103 -17.59 -6.31 -32.50
N LEU A 104 -16.84 -5.92 -31.48
CA LEU A 104 -15.40 -6.15 -31.42
C LEU A 104 -15.12 -7.52 -30.79
N LEU A 105 -14.60 -8.46 -31.58
CA LEU A 105 -14.36 -9.84 -31.16
C LEU A 105 -12.97 -10.01 -30.56
N THR A 106 -11.94 -9.54 -31.28
CA THR A 106 -10.55 -9.57 -30.80
C THR A 106 -9.77 -8.33 -31.26
N VAL A 107 -8.79 -7.92 -30.47
CA VAL A 107 -7.85 -6.84 -30.81
C VAL A 107 -6.42 -7.31 -30.54
N GLY A 108 -5.56 -7.23 -31.55
CA GLY A 108 -4.20 -7.75 -31.47
C GLY A 108 -4.14 -9.25 -31.18
N GLY A 109 -5.18 -10.01 -31.57
CA GLY A 109 -5.31 -11.45 -31.28
C GLY A 109 -5.85 -11.77 -29.87
N GLN A 110 -6.13 -10.77 -29.04
CA GLN A 110 -6.70 -10.97 -27.70
C GLN A 110 -8.21 -10.78 -27.71
N GLN A 111 -8.95 -11.67 -27.04
CA GLN A 111 -10.40 -11.58 -26.91
C GLN A 111 -10.80 -10.39 -26.03
N LEU A 112 -11.82 -9.66 -26.45
CA LEU A 112 -12.32 -8.48 -25.74
C LEU A 112 -13.72 -8.68 -25.19
N SER A 113 -13.89 -8.36 -23.91
CA SER A 113 -15.18 -8.38 -23.22
C SER A 113 -15.55 -7.05 -22.57
N SER A 114 -14.67 -6.02 -22.65
CA SER A 114 -14.92 -4.72 -22.02
C SER A 114 -14.11 -3.57 -22.66
N SER A 115 -14.52 -2.34 -22.36
CA SER A 115 -13.82 -1.13 -22.82
C SER A 115 -12.47 -0.91 -22.12
N GLU A 116 -12.34 -1.44 -20.91
CA GLU A 116 -11.18 -1.39 -20.03
C GLU A 116 -10.04 -2.20 -20.63
N GLN A 117 -10.31 -3.41 -21.09
CA GLN A 117 -9.32 -4.26 -21.77
C GLN A 117 -8.82 -3.62 -23.07
N LEU A 118 -9.69 -2.97 -23.84
CA LEU A 118 -9.26 -2.25 -25.05
C LEU A 118 -8.29 -1.12 -24.69
N ARG A 119 -8.59 -0.40 -23.61
CA ARG A 119 -7.73 0.66 -23.09
C ARG A 119 -6.38 0.13 -22.63
N GLU A 120 -6.33 -1.00 -21.94
CA GLU A 120 -5.08 -1.65 -21.53
C GLU A 120 -4.22 -2.07 -22.73
N ILE A 121 -4.84 -2.68 -23.74
CA ILE A 121 -4.15 -3.05 -24.98
C ILE A 121 -3.56 -1.80 -25.64
N LEU A 122 -4.33 -0.74 -25.80
CA LEU A 122 -3.87 0.51 -26.43
C LEU A 122 -2.79 1.22 -25.61
N GLN A 123 -2.83 1.13 -24.27
CA GLN A 123 -1.79 1.65 -23.39
C GLN A 123 -0.45 0.94 -23.54
N SER A 124 -0.47 -0.33 -23.98
CA SER A 124 0.73 -1.13 -24.23
C SER A 124 1.34 -0.95 -25.64
N LYS A 125 0.74 -0.11 -26.49
CA LYS A 125 1.11 0.06 -27.91
C LYS A 125 1.50 1.50 -28.22
N ARG A 126 2.34 1.69 -29.24
CA ARG A 126 2.83 3.00 -29.67
C ARG A 126 2.05 3.57 -30.87
N PRO A 127 1.97 4.90 -31.02
CA PRO A 127 1.59 5.55 -32.25
C PRO A 127 2.47 5.05 -33.41
N GLY A 128 1.85 4.74 -34.54
CA GLY A 128 2.48 4.15 -35.72
C GLY A 128 2.44 2.62 -35.73
N GLU A 129 2.16 1.94 -34.61
CA GLU A 129 1.98 0.48 -34.61
C GLU A 129 0.69 0.08 -35.33
N GLN A 130 0.74 -1.03 -36.07
CA GLN A 130 -0.44 -1.64 -36.66
C GLN A 130 -1.16 -2.53 -35.64
N LEU A 131 -2.47 -2.39 -35.56
CA LEU A 131 -3.34 -3.14 -34.67
C LEU A 131 -4.44 -3.82 -35.48
N VAL A 132 -4.49 -5.14 -35.43
CA VAL A 132 -5.50 -5.95 -36.10
C VAL A 132 -6.74 -6.05 -35.23
N LEU A 133 -7.89 -5.74 -35.81
CA LEU A 133 -9.22 -5.77 -35.18
C LEU A 133 -10.06 -6.84 -35.89
N ALA A 134 -10.51 -7.86 -35.16
CA ALA A 134 -11.57 -8.74 -35.65
C ALA A 134 -12.90 -8.17 -35.18
N VAL A 135 -13.75 -7.78 -36.13
CA VAL A 135 -15.08 -7.22 -35.87
C VAL A 135 -16.16 -8.10 -36.50
N GLN A 136 -17.38 -8.01 -36.00
CA GLN A 136 -18.56 -8.59 -36.61
C GLN A 136 -19.55 -7.47 -36.92
N ARG A 137 -19.87 -7.30 -38.21
CA ARG A 137 -20.80 -6.30 -38.72
C ARG A 137 -22.08 -7.00 -39.18
N GLY A 138 -23.15 -6.86 -38.39
CA GLY A 138 -24.32 -7.75 -38.53
C GLY A 138 -23.91 -9.21 -38.29
N ASP A 139 -24.19 -10.10 -39.24
CA ASP A 139 -23.82 -11.53 -39.14
C ASP A 139 -22.47 -11.87 -39.79
N LYS A 140 -21.75 -10.89 -40.34
CA LYS A 140 -20.52 -11.14 -41.10
C LYS A 140 -19.26 -10.82 -40.27
N PRO A 141 -18.34 -11.77 -40.06
CA PRO A 141 -17.04 -11.49 -39.47
C PRO A 141 -16.13 -10.77 -40.48
N MET A 142 -15.36 -9.80 -39.99
CA MET A 142 -14.42 -9.00 -40.79
C MET A 142 -13.13 -8.78 -39.98
N THR A 143 -12.01 -8.65 -40.69
CA THR A 143 -10.73 -8.27 -40.09
C THR A 143 -10.30 -6.94 -40.67
N LEU A 144 -10.05 -5.96 -39.79
CA LEU A 144 -9.64 -4.61 -40.13
C LEU A 144 -8.27 -4.35 -39.49
N THR A 145 -7.40 -3.58 -40.14
CA THR A 145 -6.09 -3.21 -39.59
C THR A 145 -6.02 -1.70 -39.45
N ALA A 146 -5.74 -1.23 -38.24
CA ALA A 146 -5.64 0.19 -37.91
C ALA A 146 -4.19 0.54 -37.55
N THR A 147 -3.67 1.63 -38.13
CA THR A 147 -2.38 2.20 -37.71
C THR A 147 -2.63 3.20 -36.59
N LEU A 148 -2.18 2.89 -35.37
CA LEU A 148 -2.45 3.69 -34.19
C LEU A 148 -1.92 5.13 -34.36
N GLY A 149 -2.74 6.10 -34.00
CA GLY A 149 -2.41 7.52 -34.10
C GLY A 149 -1.76 8.02 -32.82
N THR A 150 -1.19 9.23 -32.88
CA THR A 150 -0.92 9.99 -31.66
C THR A 150 -2.24 10.57 -31.13
N PRO A 151 -2.53 10.53 -29.81
CA PRO A 151 -3.72 11.18 -29.26
C PRO A 151 -3.78 12.64 -29.71
N SER A 152 -4.78 12.98 -30.53
CA SER A 152 -4.97 14.31 -31.10
C SER A 152 -5.61 15.25 -30.07
N LYS A 153 -4.77 15.67 -29.12
CA LYS A 153 -4.74 16.95 -28.38
C LYS A 153 -4.14 16.67 -26.98
N PRO A 154 -3.00 17.29 -26.62
CA PRO A 154 -2.49 17.18 -25.26
C PRO A 154 -3.49 17.82 -24.29
N MET A 155 -3.84 17.12 -23.20
CA MET A 155 -4.18 17.82 -21.96
C MET A 155 -2.95 18.66 -21.60
N ARG A 156 -2.96 19.95 -21.93
CA ARG A 156 -2.07 20.91 -21.28
C ARG A 156 -2.29 20.75 -19.78
N ALA A 157 -1.22 20.67 -19.01
CA ALA A 157 -1.29 20.94 -17.58
C ALA A 157 -1.71 22.41 -17.42
N VAL A 158 -3.02 22.66 -17.35
CA VAL A 158 -3.55 23.98 -17.01
C VAL A 158 -3.46 24.08 -15.48
N PRO A 159 -2.78 25.11 -14.93
CA PRO A 159 -2.56 25.23 -13.49
C PRO A 159 -3.84 25.40 -12.66
N GLN A 160 -5.01 25.61 -13.30
CA GLN A 160 -6.33 25.56 -12.69
C GLN A 160 -7.32 24.90 -13.66
N ARG A 161 -7.99 23.83 -13.22
CA ARG A 161 -9.02 23.14 -14.03
C ARG A 161 -10.36 23.83 -13.86
N ALA A 162 -11.17 23.85 -14.92
CA ALA A 162 -12.54 24.30 -14.83
C ALA A 162 -13.37 23.29 -14.01
N SER A 163 -14.31 23.78 -13.21
CA SER A 163 -15.20 22.95 -12.40
C SER A 163 -16.62 23.51 -12.42
N LEU A 164 -17.59 22.59 -12.54
CA LEU A 164 -19.01 22.87 -12.39
C LEU A 164 -19.45 22.76 -10.92
N GLY A 165 -18.78 21.93 -10.12
CA GLY A 165 -19.07 21.72 -8.69
C GLY A 165 -20.31 20.88 -8.39
N VAL A 166 -20.61 19.90 -9.24
CA VAL A 166 -21.68 18.90 -9.04
C VAL A 166 -21.10 17.51 -8.76
N MET A 167 -21.76 16.76 -7.87
CA MET A 167 -21.61 15.31 -7.79
C MET A 167 -22.72 14.70 -8.61
N VAL A 168 -22.37 13.81 -9.54
CA VAL A 168 -23.32 13.19 -10.46
C VAL A 168 -23.24 11.67 -10.41
N GLU A 169 -24.35 11.01 -10.72
CA GLU A 169 -24.45 9.58 -10.90
C GLU A 169 -24.88 9.27 -12.34
N SER A 170 -24.35 8.18 -12.90
CA SER A 170 -24.82 7.69 -14.20
C SER A 170 -26.03 6.78 -13.97
N PRO A 171 -27.17 6.99 -14.62
CA PRO A 171 -28.35 6.17 -14.42
C PRO A 171 -28.11 4.74 -14.91
N LYS A 172 -28.80 3.76 -14.30
CA LYS A 172 -28.78 2.35 -14.75
C LYS A 172 -29.53 2.16 -16.07
N GLU A 173 -30.56 2.96 -16.30
CA GLU A 173 -31.35 3.05 -17.54
C GLU A 173 -31.73 4.53 -17.80
N GLY A 174 -31.66 4.99 -19.05
CA GLY A 174 -31.96 6.37 -19.46
C GLY A 174 -30.75 7.19 -19.95
N GLU A 175 -31.03 8.36 -20.52
CA GLU A 175 -30.00 9.28 -21.05
C GLU A 175 -29.60 10.35 -20.02
N GLY A 176 -28.34 10.78 -20.05
CA GLY A 176 -27.84 11.86 -19.18
C GLY A 176 -27.12 11.40 -17.91
N VAL A 177 -26.83 12.36 -17.03
CA VAL A 177 -26.32 12.10 -15.67
C VAL A 177 -27.12 12.86 -14.62
N ILE A 178 -27.43 12.20 -13.51
CA ILE A 178 -28.28 12.74 -12.45
C ILE A 178 -27.41 13.54 -11.47
N ILE A 179 -27.80 14.77 -11.17
CA ILE A 179 -27.16 15.58 -10.12
C ILE A 179 -27.56 15.01 -8.76
N GLN A 180 -26.61 14.45 -8.03
CA GLN A 180 -26.81 13.94 -6.67
C GLN A 180 -26.59 15.04 -5.62
N GLN A 181 -25.60 15.89 -5.85
CA GLN A 181 -25.27 16.97 -4.93
C GLN A 181 -24.73 18.17 -5.69
N VAL A 182 -25.08 19.37 -5.21
CA VAL A 182 -24.49 20.63 -5.66
C VAL A 182 -23.60 21.17 -4.55
N THR A 183 -22.35 21.46 -4.88
CA THR A 183 -21.36 21.97 -3.90
C THR A 183 -21.69 23.42 -3.56
N PRO A 184 -21.75 23.81 -2.27
CA PRO A 184 -21.93 25.22 -1.89
C PRO A 184 -20.90 26.14 -2.55
N ASN A 185 -21.30 27.36 -2.90
CA ASN A 185 -20.46 28.38 -3.56
C ASN A 185 -19.86 27.99 -4.93
N SER A 186 -20.26 26.86 -5.51
CA SER A 186 -19.79 26.43 -6.84
C SER A 186 -20.47 27.14 -8.02
N ALA A 187 -19.97 26.91 -9.23
CA ALA A 187 -20.61 27.34 -10.48
C ALA A 187 -22.05 26.83 -10.59
N ALA A 188 -22.29 25.57 -10.27
CA ALA A 188 -23.63 24.97 -10.24
C ALA A 188 -24.55 25.58 -9.18
N ALA A 189 -24.02 25.90 -7.98
CA ALA A 189 -24.81 26.59 -6.96
C ALA A 189 -25.22 28.00 -7.39
N ARG A 190 -24.30 28.75 -8.03
CA ARG A 190 -24.60 30.08 -8.60
C ARG A 190 -25.61 30.00 -9.74
N ALA A 191 -25.53 28.95 -10.55
CA ALA A 191 -26.51 28.63 -11.58
C ALA A 191 -27.83 28.05 -11.04
N LYS A 192 -27.95 27.89 -9.71
CA LYS A 192 -29.14 27.39 -9.01
C LYS A 192 -29.57 25.98 -9.46
N LEU A 193 -28.61 25.16 -9.91
CA LEU A 193 -28.86 23.74 -10.18
C LEU A 193 -29.26 23.02 -8.90
N LYS A 194 -30.05 21.95 -9.02
CA LYS A 194 -30.59 21.22 -7.88
C LYS A 194 -30.33 19.71 -7.98
N PRO A 195 -30.18 19.02 -6.83
CA PRO A 195 -30.22 17.57 -6.79
C PRO A 195 -31.51 17.03 -7.45
N GLY A 196 -31.38 15.95 -8.21
CA GLY A 196 -32.46 15.30 -8.96
C GLY A 196 -32.62 15.76 -10.42
N GLU A 197 -31.96 16.84 -10.84
CA GLU A 197 -31.96 17.28 -12.24
C GLU A 197 -31.00 16.41 -13.09
N ILE A 198 -31.33 16.18 -14.36
CA ILE A 198 -30.53 15.34 -15.26
C ILE A 198 -29.83 16.20 -16.30
N ILE A 199 -28.50 16.12 -16.39
CA ILE A 199 -27.73 16.78 -17.44
C ILE A 199 -27.71 15.88 -18.67
N LEU A 200 -28.36 16.31 -19.75
CA LEU A 200 -28.43 15.59 -21.02
C LEU A 200 -27.28 15.98 -21.97
N LYS A 201 -26.94 17.27 -22.02
CA LYS A 201 -25.90 17.79 -22.93
C LYS A 201 -25.08 18.92 -22.30
N LEU A 202 -23.85 19.09 -22.79
CA LEU A 202 -22.98 20.23 -22.53
C LEU A 202 -22.52 20.80 -23.87
N ASP A 203 -22.78 22.08 -24.13
CA ASP A 203 -22.53 22.77 -25.40
C ASP A 203 -23.05 21.97 -26.62
N GLY A 204 -24.26 21.45 -26.51
CA GLY A 204 -24.90 20.61 -27.54
C GLY A 204 -24.35 19.19 -27.65
N THR A 205 -23.29 18.84 -26.92
CA THR A 205 -22.69 17.50 -26.92
C THR A 205 -23.37 16.59 -25.88
N PRO A 206 -23.85 15.39 -26.26
CA PRO A 206 -24.46 14.44 -25.33
C PRO A 206 -23.55 14.05 -24.16
N VAL A 207 -24.13 14.01 -22.98
CA VAL A 207 -23.50 13.60 -21.72
C VAL A 207 -24.07 12.25 -21.31
N SER A 208 -23.45 11.15 -21.74
CA SER A 208 -23.94 9.79 -21.48
C SER A 208 -23.38 9.13 -20.22
N SER A 209 -22.42 9.78 -19.54
CA SER A 209 -21.82 9.25 -18.31
C SER A 209 -21.14 10.34 -17.49
N ALA A 210 -20.92 10.05 -16.20
CA ALA A 210 -20.22 10.95 -15.29
C ALA A 210 -18.77 11.24 -15.75
N ILE A 211 -18.14 10.27 -16.43
CA ILE A 211 -16.81 10.41 -17.02
C ILE A 211 -16.89 11.38 -18.21
N ARG A 212 -17.86 11.21 -19.10
CA ARG A 212 -18.06 12.09 -20.26
C ARG A 212 -18.30 13.54 -19.84
N LEU A 213 -19.12 13.78 -18.81
CA LEU A 213 -19.32 15.12 -18.27
C LEU A 213 -17.99 15.73 -17.79
N ARG A 214 -17.20 14.95 -17.07
CA ARG A 214 -15.90 15.38 -16.53
C ARG A 214 -14.92 15.74 -17.66
N ASP A 215 -14.85 14.93 -18.70
CA ASP A 215 -13.96 15.17 -19.83
C ASP A 215 -14.35 16.44 -20.59
N LEU A 216 -15.65 16.62 -20.87
CA LEU A 216 -16.17 17.81 -21.54
C LEU A 216 -15.93 19.10 -20.73
N ILE A 217 -16.04 19.05 -19.40
CA ILE A 217 -15.68 20.18 -18.52
C ILE A 217 -14.15 20.38 -18.49
N GLY A 218 -13.38 19.28 -18.50
CA GLY A 218 -11.92 19.31 -18.50
C GLY A 218 -11.30 19.90 -19.75
N GLU A 219 -12.04 19.98 -20.85
CA GLU A 219 -11.67 20.68 -22.08
C GLU A 219 -11.85 22.21 -21.99
N LYS A 220 -12.51 22.71 -20.94
CA LYS A 220 -12.81 24.13 -20.73
C LYS A 220 -11.82 24.77 -19.75
N LYS A 221 -11.83 26.11 -19.68
CA LYS A 221 -11.08 26.92 -18.73
C LYS A 221 -12.00 27.46 -17.63
N PRO A 222 -11.46 27.77 -16.43
CA PRO A 222 -12.18 28.58 -15.46
C PRO A 222 -12.73 29.84 -16.13
N GLU A 223 -13.93 30.27 -15.71
CA GLU A 223 -14.68 31.39 -16.27
C GLU A 223 -15.29 31.20 -17.67
N ASP A 224 -15.04 30.07 -18.35
CA ASP A 224 -15.75 29.75 -19.60
C ASP A 224 -17.26 29.62 -19.33
N GLN A 225 -18.08 30.17 -20.24
CA GLN A 225 -19.51 29.92 -20.27
C GLN A 225 -19.81 28.65 -21.06
N VAL A 226 -20.54 27.72 -20.43
CA VAL A 226 -21.06 26.51 -21.07
C VAL A 226 -22.58 26.51 -21.05
N THR A 227 -23.20 25.90 -22.06
CA THR A 227 -24.65 25.68 -22.11
C THR A 227 -24.96 24.24 -21.71
N LEU A 228 -25.64 24.05 -20.59
CA LEU A 228 -26.16 22.75 -20.17
C LEU A 228 -27.58 22.57 -20.70
N THR A 229 -27.88 21.43 -21.30
CA THR A 229 -29.28 21.00 -21.51
C THR A 229 -29.67 20.09 -20.35
N LEU A 230 -30.57 20.56 -19.49
CA LEU A 230 -31.08 19.82 -18.33
C LEU A 230 -32.46 19.27 -18.62
N LEU A 231 -32.75 18.05 -18.18
CA LEU A 231 -34.12 17.55 -18.08
C LEU A 231 -34.68 17.95 -16.71
N ILE A 232 -35.62 18.91 -16.71
CA ILE A 232 -36.30 19.38 -15.49
C ILE A 232 -37.80 19.14 -15.69
N ALA A 233 -38.41 18.37 -14.77
CA ALA A 233 -39.82 17.97 -14.88
C ALA A 233 -40.19 17.45 -16.29
N GLU A 234 -39.36 16.54 -16.81
CA GLU A 234 -39.49 15.89 -18.12
C GLU A 234 -39.39 16.80 -19.35
N LYS A 235 -39.00 18.07 -19.18
CA LYS A 235 -38.78 19.00 -20.28
C LYS A 235 -37.30 19.39 -20.38
N PRO A 236 -36.70 19.36 -21.59
CA PRO A 236 -35.35 19.85 -21.79
C PRO A 236 -35.33 21.38 -21.68
N VAL A 237 -34.46 21.91 -20.82
CA VAL A 237 -34.25 23.34 -20.60
C VAL A 237 -32.77 23.66 -20.72
N GLU A 238 -32.42 24.73 -21.42
CA GLU A 238 -31.04 25.18 -21.56
C GLU A 238 -30.65 26.19 -20.47
N TYR A 239 -29.51 25.96 -19.83
CA TYR A 239 -28.93 26.82 -18.81
C TYR A 239 -27.50 27.21 -19.17
N LYS A 240 -27.22 28.51 -19.20
CA LYS A 240 -25.84 29.00 -19.32
C LYS A 240 -25.20 29.06 -17.95
N VAL A 241 -24.05 28.40 -17.80
CA VAL A 241 -23.30 28.33 -16.54
C VAL A 241 -21.87 28.78 -16.79
N GLN A 242 -21.40 29.73 -15.97
CA GLN A 242 -20.00 30.14 -15.93
C GLN A 242 -19.23 29.20 -14.99
N LEU A 243 -18.26 28.47 -15.53
CA LEU A 243 -17.44 27.51 -14.78
C LEU A 243 -16.52 28.24 -13.80
N GLY A 244 -16.26 27.64 -12.64
CA GLY A 244 -15.28 28.15 -11.67
C GLY A 244 -13.92 27.46 -11.79
N ALA A 245 -12.91 27.99 -11.11
CA ALA A 245 -11.65 27.26 -10.88
C ALA A 245 -11.84 26.14 -9.84
N GLU A 246 -11.24 24.96 -10.07
CA GLU A 246 -11.16 23.88 -9.08
C GLU A 246 -10.25 24.33 -7.91
N ASP A 247 -10.82 24.73 -6.78
CA ASP A 247 -10.07 25.17 -5.59
C ASP A 247 -9.21 24.02 -5.03
N ALA A 248 -7.91 24.31 -4.83
CA ALA A 248 -6.91 23.35 -4.34
C ALA A 248 -6.97 23.08 -2.82
N GLN A 249 -7.94 23.66 -2.10
CA GLN A 249 -8.00 23.62 -0.62
C GLN A 249 -9.19 22.89 -0.01
N GLU A 250 -10.08 22.26 -0.79
CA GLU A 250 -11.20 21.51 -0.21
C GLU A 250 -11.33 20.06 -0.71
N PRO A 251 -11.79 19.15 0.19
CA PRO A 251 -11.47 17.74 0.13
C PRO A 251 -12.29 16.99 -0.91
N ARG A 252 -11.63 16.14 -1.70
CA ARG A 252 -12.28 15.04 -2.41
C ARG A 252 -12.91 14.10 -1.39
N ARG A 253 -14.20 14.25 -1.10
CA ARG A 253 -15.02 13.22 -0.47
C ARG A 253 -15.18 12.07 -1.46
N GLY A 254 -14.20 11.17 -1.48
CA GLY A 254 -14.42 9.82 -1.96
C GLY A 254 -15.32 9.07 -0.99
N LEU A 255 -16.37 8.45 -1.52
CA LEU A 255 -17.14 7.42 -0.84
C LEU A 255 -16.19 6.39 -0.22
N GLY A 256 -16.58 5.88 0.95
CA GLY A 256 -15.70 5.22 1.91
C GLY A 256 -14.89 4.04 1.37
N GLY A 257 -13.66 3.91 1.92
CA GLY A 257 -12.75 2.79 1.68
C GLY A 257 -12.21 2.75 0.25
N PHE A 258 -11.00 2.21 0.07
CA PHE A 258 -10.50 1.81 -1.25
C PHE A 258 -9.98 2.91 -2.19
N GLY A 259 -9.20 3.87 -1.65
CA GLY A 259 -8.37 4.76 -2.45
C GLY A 259 -7.02 5.00 -1.78
N PHE A 260 -5.94 5.04 -2.56
CA PHE A 260 -4.62 5.48 -2.11
C PHE A 260 -4.78 6.77 -1.30
N ASP A 261 -4.43 6.73 -0.01
CA ASP A 261 -4.65 7.89 0.85
C ASP A 261 -3.76 9.05 0.36
N THR A 262 -4.38 10.01 -0.34
CA THR A 262 -3.74 11.25 -0.80
C THR A 262 -3.91 12.38 0.20
N ARG A 263 -4.40 12.11 1.42
CA ARG A 263 -4.51 13.09 2.53
C ARG A 263 -3.16 13.44 3.16
N LEU A 264 -2.04 13.00 2.56
CA LEU A 264 -0.71 13.30 3.07
C LEU A 264 -0.36 14.77 2.88
N SER A 265 -0.43 15.51 3.98
CA SER A 265 0.44 16.65 4.25
C SER A 265 1.89 16.16 4.37
N GLY A 266 2.50 15.71 3.27
CA GLY A 266 3.88 15.21 3.24
C GLY A 266 4.19 14.02 4.16
N TYR A 267 5.43 13.55 4.11
CA TYR A 267 5.97 12.60 5.08
C TYR A 267 6.50 13.36 6.31
N TRP A 268 6.42 12.76 7.49
CA TRP A 268 7.02 13.34 8.69
C TRP A 268 8.55 13.36 8.59
N LYS A 269 9.17 14.53 8.81
CA LYS A 269 10.63 14.73 8.69
C LYS A 269 11.31 15.23 9.96
N LYS A 270 10.55 15.57 11.01
CA LYS A 270 11.15 16.00 12.28
C LYS A 270 11.69 14.79 13.03
N ASP A 271 12.71 15.02 13.86
CA ASP A 271 13.37 13.97 14.64
C ASP A 271 12.52 13.47 15.83
N THR A 272 11.45 14.17 16.17
CA THR A 272 10.64 13.91 17.36
C THR A 272 9.17 14.05 17.01
N TYR A 273 8.35 13.10 17.45
CA TYR A 273 6.89 13.16 17.37
C TYR A 273 6.31 13.07 18.79
N ARG A 274 5.52 14.08 19.20
CA ARG A 274 4.90 14.17 20.52
C ARG A 274 3.45 13.69 20.47
N LEU A 275 3.09 12.73 21.31
CA LEU A 275 1.75 12.13 21.36
C LEU A 275 1.07 12.33 22.72
N ALA A 276 -0.19 12.76 22.69
CA ALA A 276 -1.09 12.62 23.84
C ALA A 276 -1.83 11.29 23.71
N VAL A 277 -1.92 10.52 24.79
CA VAL A 277 -2.77 9.31 24.84
C VAL A 277 -3.98 9.63 25.70
N ILE A 278 -5.17 9.41 25.15
CA ILE A 278 -6.45 9.68 25.80
C ILE A 278 -7.23 8.36 25.87
N VAL A 279 -7.44 7.86 27.08
CA VAL A 279 -8.31 6.71 27.36
C VAL A 279 -9.75 7.22 27.51
N ILE A 280 -10.68 6.61 26.79
CA ILE A 280 -12.08 7.00 26.72
C ILE A 280 -12.96 5.91 27.33
N ASP A 281 -13.50 6.22 28.50
CA ASP A 281 -14.55 5.46 29.18
C ASP A 281 -15.94 5.88 28.75
N TYR A 282 -16.87 4.96 28.90
CA TYR A 282 -18.29 5.11 28.63
C TYR A 282 -19.08 4.77 29.90
N PRO A 283 -20.37 5.16 30.00
CA PRO A 283 -21.22 4.74 31.10
C PRO A 283 -21.39 3.21 31.19
N ASP A 284 -21.29 2.50 30.06
CA ASP A 284 -21.46 1.04 29.94
C ASP A 284 -20.15 0.26 29.72
N ALA A 285 -19.02 0.94 29.58
CA ALA A 285 -17.71 0.30 29.38
C ALA A 285 -16.59 1.17 29.98
N LYS A 286 -15.94 0.65 31.02
CA LYS A 286 -14.79 1.29 31.67
C LYS A 286 -13.49 0.63 31.24
N HIS A 287 -12.40 1.39 31.36
CA HIS A 287 -11.06 0.88 31.21
C HIS A 287 -10.81 -0.21 32.26
N ASN A 288 -9.92 -1.13 31.93
CA ASN A 288 -9.52 -2.17 32.87
C ASN A 288 -8.61 -1.54 33.93
N GLU A 289 -9.00 -1.60 35.21
CA GLU A 289 -8.22 -1.04 36.32
C GLU A 289 -6.79 -1.63 36.41
N LYS A 290 -6.57 -2.83 35.84
CA LYS A 290 -5.23 -3.45 35.73
C LYS A 290 -4.34 -2.78 34.67
N ILE A 291 -4.89 -1.90 33.84
CA ILE A 291 -4.19 -1.19 32.77
C ILE A 291 -4.21 0.32 33.10
N PRO A 292 -3.44 0.77 34.11
CA PRO A 292 -3.38 2.19 34.47
C PRO A 292 -2.77 3.02 33.34
N ALA A 293 -2.98 4.34 33.35
CA ALA A 293 -2.39 5.28 32.38
C ALA A 293 -0.87 5.08 32.21
N LYS A 294 -0.15 4.79 33.31
CA LYS A 294 1.28 4.49 33.29
C LYS A 294 1.64 3.28 32.43
N ALA A 295 0.79 2.26 32.37
CA ALA A 295 1.02 1.10 31.51
C ALA A 295 1.04 1.50 30.02
N TRP A 296 0.17 2.42 29.61
CA TRP A 296 0.18 2.97 28.25
C TRP A 296 1.39 3.84 27.98
N GLU A 297 1.83 4.65 28.95
CA GLU A 297 3.09 5.39 28.80
C GLU A 297 4.28 4.47 28.62
N ASP A 298 4.37 3.39 29.39
CA ASP A 298 5.45 2.43 29.28
C ASP A 298 5.39 1.67 27.95
N ALA A 299 4.19 1.28 27.51
CA ALA A 299 3.98 0.61 26.22
C ALA A 299 4.34 1.49 25.01
N PHE A 300 4.12 2.80 25.10
CA PHE A 300 4.35 3.71 23.96
C PHE A 300 5.68 4.44 23.99
N PHE A 301 6.16 4.85 25.16
CA PHE A 301 7.23 5.87 25.27
C PHE A 301 8.47 5.43 26.04
N SER A 302 8.43 4.30 26.77
CA SER A 302 9.62 3.79 27.46
C SER A 302 10.71 3.31 26.48
N ARG A 303 11.96 3.17 26.94
CA ARG A 303 13.05 2.62 26.13
C ARG A 303 13.74 1.48 26.84
N ASN A 304 13.87 0.33 26.17
CA ASN A 304 14.58 -0.87 26.62
C ASN A 304 14.06 -1.51 27.93
N SER A 305 12.87 -1.12 28.41
CA SER A 305 12.30 -1.61 29.68
C SER A 305 10.97 -2.34 29.53
N TYR A 306 10.20 -2.10 28.46
CA TYR A 306 8.88 -2.71 28.26
C TYR A 306 8.97 -4.17 27.77
N LYS A 307 8.84 -5.11 28.70
CA LYS A 307 8.98 -6.57 28.45
C LYS A 307 7.73 -7.38 28.79
N GLU A 308 6.75 -6.77 29.44
CA GLU A 308 5.50 -7.39 29.80
C GLU A 308 4.40 -6.32 29.80
N THR A 309 3.19 -6.68 29.36
CA THR A 309 2.01 -5.82 29.46
C THR A 309 1.50 -5.78 30.90
N ALA A 310 0.69 -4.78 31.25
CA ALA A 310 0.13 -4.70 32.60
C ALA A 310 -0.81 -5.87 32.97
N THR A 311 -1.29 -6.61 31.97
CA THR A 311 -2.10 -7.83 32.15
C THR A 311 -1.28 -9.13 31.98
N GLY A 312 0.05 -9.06 32.07
CA GLY A 312 0.95 -10.22 32.18
C GLY A 312 1.28 -10.94 30.87
N GLN A 313 1.07 -10.32 29.70
CA GLN A 313 1.52 -10.90 28.43
C GLN A 313 2.95 -10.46 28.11
N PRO A 314 3.78 -11.33 27.51
CA PRO A 314 5.10 -10.93 27.03
C PRO A 314 5.02 -9.75 26.05
N ALA A 315 5.92 -8.79 26.21
CA ALA A 315 6.15 -7.69 25.28
C ALA A 315 7.59 -7.73 24.77
N PHE A 316 7.81 -7.18 23.58
CA PHE A 316 9.08 -7.28 22.87
C PHE A 316 9.77 -5.92 22.68
N GLY A 317 9.42 -4.95 23.51
CA GLY A 317 9.77 -3.54 23.38
C GLY A 317 8.54 -2.66 23.26
N SER A 318 8.71 -1.38 23.58
CA SER A 318 7.68 -0.35 23.43
C SER A 318 7.55 0.11 21.97
N MET A 319 6.53 0.94 21.68
CA MET A 319 6.43 1.62 20.40
C MET A 319 7.63 2.55 20.13
N ALA A 320 8.15 3.25 21.16
CA ALA A 320 9.38 4.02 21.04
C ALA A 320 10.60 3.13 20.76
N ASP A 321 10.63 1.90 21.28
CA ASP A 321 11.67 0.92 20.93
C ASP A 321 11.60 0.54 19.46
N TYR A 322 10.40 0.19 18.99
CA TYR A 322 10.16 -0.15 17.59
C TYR A 322 10.62 0.97 16.64
N TYR A 323 10.17 2.20 16.87
CA TYR A 323 10.52 3.32 15.98
C TYR A 323 11.98 3.76 16.08
N HIS A 324 12.61 3.59 17.24
CA HIS A 324 14.05 3.81 17.35
C HIS A 324 14.83 2.80 16.51
N GLU A 325 14.46 1.51 16.56
CA GLU A 325 15.06 0.46 15.74
C GLU A 325 14.79 0.68 14.24
N GLN A 326 13.54 0.99 13.85
CA GLN A 326 13.17 1.25 12.45
C GLN A 326 13.97 2.38 11.81
N SER A 327 14.20 3.44 12.58
CA SER A 327 14.72 4.72 12.10
C SER A 327 16.21 4.90 12.35
N PHE A 328 16.89 3.90 12.93
CA PHE A 328 18.28 4.00 13.37
C PHE A 328 18.49 5.19 14.31
N GLY A 329 17.53 5.39 15.22
CA GLY A 329 17.51 6.48 16.19
C GLY A 329 17.15 7.87 15.64
N LYS A 330 16.81 7.99 14.34
CA LYS A 330 16.42 9.28 13.73
C LYS A 330 15.06 9.79 14.19
N LEU A 331 14.14 8.91 14.62
CA LEU A 331 12.84 9.29 15.15
C LEU A 331 12.75 8.95 16.65
N LYS A 332 12.35 9.95 17.44
CA LYS A 332 11.97 9.84 18.84
C LYS A 332 10.45 9.93 18.94
N VAL A 333 9.83 8.88 19.47
CA VAL A 333 8.41 8.90 19.82
C VAL A 333 8.32 9.16 21.31
N VAL A 334 7.71 10.28 21.69
CA VAL A 334 7.58 10.72 23.09
C VAL A 334 6.16 11.19 23.36
N GLY A 335 5.76 11.23 24.62
CA GLY A 335 4.40 11.61 24.95
C GLY A 335 4.05 11.39 26.40
N LYS A 336 2.76 11.53 26.70
CA LYS A 336 2.17 11.22 28.01
C LYS A 336 0.80 10.59 27.85
N CYS A 337 0.42 9.76 28.79
CA CYS A 337 -0.96 9.30 28.93
C CYS A 337 -1.68 10.21 29.91
N LEU A 338 -2.76 10.82 29.44
CA LEU A 338 -3.62 11.64 30.28
C LEU A 338 -4.50 10.74 31.14
N GLU A 339 -4.99 11.30 32.25
CA GLU A 339 -6.00 10.63 33.07
C GLU A 339 -7.24 10.30 32.21
N PRO A 340 -7.82 9.09 32.34
CA PRO A 340 -8.99 8.68 31.57
C PRO A 340 -10.12 9.70 31.67
N ILE A 341 -10.90 9.82 30.59
CA ILE A 341 -12.12 10.63 30.57
C ILE A 341 -13.32 9.72 30.36
N GLU A 342 -14.44 10.11 30.96
CA GLU A 342 -15.73 9.45 30.73
C GLU A 342 -16.61 10.33 29.84
N VAL A 343 -17.06 9.78 28.72
CA VAL A 343 -18.01 10.42 27.81
C VAL A 343 -19.46 10.12 28.20
N SER A 344 -20.40 10.91 27.69
CA SER A 344 -21.79 10.96 28.15
C SER A 344 -22.69 9.84 27.65
N LYS A 345 -22.42 9.28 26.46
CA LYS A 345 -23.26 8.22 25.86
C LYS A 345 -22.64 6.85 26.00
N LYS A 346 -23.45 5.81 25.85
CA LYS A 346 -22.95 4.43 25.79
C LYS A 346 -22.09 4.22 24.55
N ARG A 347 -21.17 3.25 24.63
CA ARG A 347 -20.17 3.01 23.59
C ARG A 347 -20.78 2.81 22.20
N ALA A 348 -21.85 2.01 22.09
CA ALA A 348 -22.52 1.73 20.82
C ALA A 348 -23.15 2.98 20.17
N GLU A 349 -23.66 3.92 20.97
CA GLU A 349 -24.38 5.11 20.49
C GLU A 349 -23.48 6.07 19.69
N TYR A 350 -22.18 6.11 19.97
CA TYR A 350 -21.23 6.90 19.15
C TYR A 350 -20.93 6.27 17.78
N GLY A 351 -21.22 4.98 17.62
CA GLY A 351 -21.09 4.27 16.34
C GLY A 351 -22.29 4.49 15.41
N GLU A 352 -23.42 4.94 15.94
CA GLU A 352 -24.70 5.07 15.25
C GLU A 352 -25.01 6.55 14.97
N GLY A 353 -24.51 7.11 13.86
CA GLY A 353 -24.79 8.51 13.51
C GLY A 353 -24.01 9.08 12.33
N THR A 354 -24.37 10.30 11.92
CA THR A 354 -23.76 11.02 10.79
C THR A 354 -22.44 11.71 11.14
N SER A 355 -22.20 12.02 12.42
CA SER A 355 -20.95 12.65 12.88
C SER A 355 -20.00 11.62 13.47
N ARG A 356 -19.04 11.18 12.65
CA ARG A 356 -17.97 10.25 13.06
C ARG A 356 -17.01 10.81 14.12
N THR A 357 -17.05 12.11 14.38
CA THR A 357 -16.11 12.77 15.29
C THR A 357 -16.71 13.10 16.65
N ALA A 358 -18.01 12.87 16.87
CA ALA A 358 -18.71 13.27 18.10
C ALA A 358 -18.03 12.75 19.38
N LEU A 359 -17.62 11.46 19.38
CA LEU A 359 -16.85 10.86 20.48
C LEU A 359 -15.56 11.63 20.75
N LEU A 360 -14.81 11.92 19.69
CA LEU A 360 -13.48 12.51 19.78
C LEU A 360 -13.56 13.96 20.23
N THR A 361 -14.49 14.74 19.68
CA THR A 361 -14.69 16.15 20.07
C THR A 361 -15.16 16.26 21.50
N GLU A 362 -16.05 15.38 21.97
CA GLU A 362 -16.47 15.36 23.37
C GLU A 362 -15.32 14.98 24.31
N ALA A 363 -14.52 13.97 23.95
CA ALA A 363 -13.31 13.62 24.70
C ALA A 363 -12.35 14.80 24.81
N LEU A 364 -12.14 15.53 23.70
CA LEU A 364 -11.30 16.73 23.67
C LEU A 364 -11.88 17.86 24.53
N ASP A 365 -13.19 18.12 24.46
CA ASP A 365 -13.85 19.13 25.32
C ASP A 365 -13.62 18.83 26.80
N LYS A 366 -13.81 17.58 27.22
CA LYS A 366 -13.59 17.14 28.62
C LYS A 366 -12.15 17.30 29.07
N ILE A 367 -11.17 16.98 28.21
CA ILE A 367 -9.75 17.20 28.50
C ILE A 367 -9.44 18.70 28.64
N LEU A 368 -9.92 19.53 27.72
CA LEU A 368 -9.64 20.96 27.72
C LEU A 368 -10.33 21.69 28.88
N GLU A 369 -11.50 21.21 29.32
CA GLU A 369 -12.19 21.69 30.53
C GLU A 369 -11.43 21.31 31.80
N ARG A 370 -11.01 20.04 31.92
CA ARG A 370 -10.31 19.51 33.12
C ARG A 370 -8.89 20.04 33.25
N ASP A 371 -8.13 19.99 32.17
CA ASP A 371 -6.67 20.21 32.16
C ASP A 371 -6.27 21.58 31.60
N GLY A 372 -7.26 22.35 31.10
CA GLY A 372 -7.08 23.68 30.53
C GLY A 372 -6.95 23.69 29.00
N LYS A 373 -7.30 24.83 28.40
CA LYS A 373 -7.35 25.06 26.93
C LYS A 373 -6.04 24.78 26.17
N ASP A 374 -4.91 24.77 26.88
CA ASP A 374 -3.58 24.61 26.32
C ASP A 374 -2.99 23.21 26.56
N ALA A 375 -3.73 22.31 27.22
CA ALA A 375 -3.27 20.98 27.64
C ALA A 375 -2.76 20.09 26.49
N LEU A 376 -3.19 20.37 25.26
CA LEU A 376 -2.86 19.60 24.05
C LEU A 376 -1.90 20.32 23.09
N ASN A 377 -1.41 21.52 23.43
CA ASN A 377 -0.62 22.35 22.51
C ASN A 377 0.76 21.79 22.18
N ASP A 378 1.33 21.04 23.11
CA ASP A 378 2.68 20.48 22.98
C ASP A 378 2.71 19.15 22.20
N PHE A 379 1.56 18.66 21.73
CA PHE A 379 1.44 17.39 21.03
C PHE A 379 1.23 17.58 19.53
N ASP A 380 2.00 16.82 18.76
CA ASP A 380 1.90 16.76 17.30
C ASP A 380 0.70 15.90 16.85
N GLY A 381 0.24 14.98 17.70
CA GLY A 381 -0.91 14.12 17.43
C GLY A 381 -1.46 13.40 18.66
N ILE A 382 -2.55 12.66 18.47
CA ILE A 382 -3.33 12.06 19.56
C ILE A 382 -3.56 10.57 19.31
N ILE A 383 -3.40 9.76 20.36
CA ILE A 383 -3.85 8.38 20.42
C ILE A 383 -5.14 8.34 21.23
N PHE A 384 -6.23 7.88 20.62
CA PHE A 384 -7.45 7.57 21.34
C PHE A 384 -7.53 6.08 21.64
N LEU A 385 -7.67 5.73 22.90
CA LEU A 385 -7.90 4.37 23.36
C LEU A 385 -9.35 4.27 23.83
N TYR A 386 -10.19 3.52 23.13
CA TYR A 386 -11.53 3.26 23.65
C TYR A 386 -11.50 2.08 24.59
N SER A 387 -12.15 2.24 25.74
CA SER A 387 -12.15 1.24 26.80
C SER A 387 -12.89 -0.04 26.43
N GLY A 388 -12.40 -1.16 26.97
CA GLY A 388 -12.92 -2.50 26.74
C GLY A 388 -12.34 -3.23 25.52
N GLY A 389 -12.91 -4.41 25.25
CA GLY A 389 -12.45 -5.28 24.16
C GLY A 389 -12.77 -4.71 22.76
N ARG A 390 -12.07 -5.26 21.74
CA ARG A 390 -12.28 -4.92 20.33
C ARG A 390 -13.73 -5.15 19.92
N MET A 391 -14.34 -4.12 19.34
CA MET A 391 -15.69 -4.20 18.80
C MET A 391 -15.69 -4.95 17.46
N ASN A 392 -16.68 -5.84 17.26
CA ASN A 392 -16.89 -6.48 15.96
C ASN A 392 -17.71 -5.54 15.07
N VAL A 393 -17.02 -4.69 14.32
CA VAL A 393 -17.60 -3.65 13.47
C VAL A 393 -17.02 -3.71 12.06
N ALA A 394 -17.78 -3.21 11.08
CA ALA A 394 -17.32 -3.14 9.70
C ALA A 394 -16.10 -2.21 9.55
N ARG A 395 -15.26 -2.50 8.56
CA ARG A 395 -14.12 -1.67 8.20
C ARG A 395 -14.56 -0.24 7.88
N GLY A 396 -13.84 0.75 8.40
CA GLY A 396 -14.13 2.17 8.17
C GLY A 396 -15.22 2.75 9.09
N SER A 397 -15.72 1.97 10.06
CA SER A 397 -16.47 2.47 11.21
C SER A 397 -15.55 3.14 12.24
N LEU A 398 -16.13 3.87 13.20
CA LEU A 398 -15.38 4.59 14.25
C LEU A 398 -14.47 3.67 15.08
N TYR A 399 -14.98 2.51 15.50
CA TYR A 399 -14.26 1.59 16.40
C TYR A 399 -13.37 0.58 15.69
N TRP A 400 -13.41 0.55 14.35
CA TRP A 400 -12.39 -0.12 13.58
C TRP A 400 -11.09 0.70 13.68
N PRO A 401 -9.94 0.12 14.09
CA PRO A 401 -8.69 0.85 14.18
C PRO A 401 -8.40 1.63 12.90
N HIS A 402 -8.17 2.93 13.05
CA HIS A 402 -7.88 3.80 11.93
C HIS A 402 -7.22 5.09 12.39
N ARG A 403 -6.49 5.70 11.45
CA ARG A 403 -6.06 7.10 11.50
C ARG A 403 -7.06 8.02 10.82
N SER A 404 -7.18 9.24 11.35
CA SER A 404 -7.73 10.38 10.62
C SER A 404 -7.18 11.70 11.19
N SER A 405 -7.88 12.80 10.95
CA SER A 405 -7.66 14.06 11.65
C SER A 405 -8.97 14.56 12.25
N VAL A 406 -8.89 15.13 13.44
CA VAL A 406 -10.02 15.79 14.10
C VAL A 406 -9.72 17.29 14.18
N SER A 407 -10.67 18.10 13.72
CA SER A 407 -10.63 19.55 13.91
C SER A 407 -11.55 19.91 15.06
N HIS A 408 -11.02 20.60 16.06
CA HIS A 408 -11.77 20.99 17.25
C HIS A 408 -11.25 22.33 17.78
N GLN A 409 -12.17 23.25 18.11
CA GLN A 409 -11.87 24.60 18.61
C GLN A 409 -10.76 25.35 17.81
N GLY A 410 -10.82 25.27 16.47
CA GLY A 410 -9.88 25.96 15.59
C GLY A 410 -8.49 25.31 15.45
N LYS A 411 -8.25 24.18 16.12
CA LYS A 411 -7.03 23.36 15.97
C LYS A 411 -7.37 22.06 15.27
N ARG A 412 -6.37 21.47 14.59
CA ARG A 412 -6.50 20.20 13.89
C ARG A 412 -5.39 19.26 14.36
N TRP A 413 -5.78 18.12 14.90
CA TRP A 413 -4.85 17.08 15.31
C TRP A 413 -4.96 15.86 14.40
N PRO A 414 -3.85 15.31 13.90
CA PRO A 414 -3.83 13.94 13.42
C PRO A 414 -4.05 13.00 14.62
N TYR A 415 -4.84 11.95 14.41
CA TYR A 415 -5.05 10.94 15.43
C TYR A 415 -5.11 9.55 14.83
N PHE A 416 -4.95 8.54 15.68
CA PHE A 416 -5.54 7.23 15.45
C PHE A 416 -6.31 6.76 16.68
N ILE A 417 -7.26 5.84 16.45
CA ILE A 417 -8.08 5.24 17.50
C ILE A 417 -7.90 3.72 17.51
N CYS A 418 -7.77 3.12 18.69
CA CYS A 418 -7.58 1.69 18.88
C CYS A 418 -8.30 1.21 20.17
N PRO A 419 -8.65 -0.09 20.27
CA PRO A 419 -9.13 -0.65 21.52
C PRO A 419 -8.03 -0.70 22.59
N GLU A 420 -8.41 -0.48 23.83
CA GLU A 420 -7.58 -0.77 25.02
C GLU A 420 -7.25 -2.28 25.11
N GLY A 421 -8.21 -3.14 24.77
CA GLY A 421 -8.06 -4.60 24.76
C GLY A 421 -8.96 -5.33 25.76
N GLY A 422 -9.55 -4.62 26.72
CA GLY A 422 -10.46 -5.17 27.72
C GLY A 422 -9.72 -6.00 28.76
N ASP A 423 -10.06 -7.27 28.92
CA ASP A 423 -9.43 -8.16 29.91
C ASP A 423 -7.93 -8.36 29.69
N ARG A 424 -7.45 -8.16 28.46
CA ARG A 424 -6.05 -8.26 28.07
C ARG A 424 -5.64 -6.99 27.36
N MET A 425 -4.63 -6.30 27.89
CA MET A 425 -4.04 -5.11 27.27
C MET A 425 -3.64 -5.41 25.83
N ALA A 426 -4.05 -4.55 24.91
CA ALA A 426 -3.69 -4.66 23.51
C ALA A 426 -2.17 -4.47 23.34
N ASN A 427 -1.57 -5.29 22.48
CA ASN A 427 -0.14 -5.19 22.17
C ASN A 427 0.13 -4.10 21.12
N ILE A 428 1.38 -3.63 21.04
CA ILE A 428 1.78 -2.47 20.23
C ILE A 428 1.66 -2.62 18.70
N SER A 429 1.35 -3.82 18.17
CA SER A 429 1.49 -4.08 16.72
C SER A 429 0.56 -3.23 15.87
N VAL A 430 -0.73 -3.14 16.26
CA VAL A 430 -1.71 -2.31 15.55
C VAL A 430 -1.40 -0.82 15.72
N PHE A 431 -0.96 -0.42 16.91
CA PHE A 431 -0.56 0.96 17.20
C PHE A 431 0.60 1.41 16.32
N CYS A 432 1.61 0.55 16.10
CA CYS A 432 2.72 0.84 15.19
C CYS A 432 2.26 0.92 13.72
N HIS A 433 1.27 0.13 13.30
CA HIS A 433 0.69 0.27 11.96
C HIS A 433 0.00 1.64 11.80
N GLU A 434 -0.90 1.99 12.72
CA GLU A 434 -1.66 3.24 12.65
C GLU A 434 -0.76 4.48 12.77
N PHE A 435 0.28 4.43 13.60
CA PHE A 435 1.24 5.51 13.68
C PHE A 435 2.12 5.60 12.43
N GLY A 436 2.39 4.50 11.73
CA GLY A 436 2.99 4.53 10.39
C GLY A 436 2.22 5.43 9.43
N HIS A 437 0.90 5.38 9.48
CA HIS A 437 0.08 6.34 8.73
C HIS A 437 0.20 7.77 9.25
N MET A 438 0.39 7.98 10.56
CA MET A 438 0.64 9.33 11.12
C MET A 438 1.94 9.96 10.62
N LEU A 439 2.94 9.13 10.32
CA LEU A 439 4.18 9.54 9.65
C LEU A 439 4.01 9.77 8.14
N GLY A 440 2.85 9.40 7.60
CA GLY A 440 2.46 9.63 6.23
C GLY A 440 2.66 8.43 5.30
N LEU A 441 2.81 7.21 5.83
CA LEU A 441 2.86 6.02 4.99
C LEU A 441 1.46 5.56 4.58
N PRO A 442 1.25 5.11 3.33
CA PRO A 442 -0.01 4.50 2.92
C PRO A 442 -0.10 3.05 3.40
N ASP A 443 -1.29 2.51 3.31
CA ASP A 443 -1.49 1.05 3.33
C ASP A 443 -0.85 0.38 2.12
N LEU A 444 -0.20 -0.76 2.37
CA LEU A 444 0.53 -1.56 1.39
C LEU A 444 0.02 -3.00 1.29
N TYR A 445 -1.12 -3.33 1.89
CA TYR A 445 -1.81 -4.61 1.69
C TYR A 445 -2.53 -4.67 0.34
N ALA A 446 -2.99 -5.87 0.01
CA ALA A 446 -3.73 -6.18 -1.20
C ALA A 446 -4.97 -5.30 -1.40
N ARG A 447 -5.14 -4.80 -2.61
CA ARG A 447 -6.36 -4.08 -2.97
C ARG A 447 -7.42 -5.03 -3.50
N PRO A 448 -8.72 -4.78 -3.23
CA PRO A 448 -9.81 -5.58 -3.80
C PRO A 448 -9.77 -5.64 -5.33
N GLU A 449 -9.27 -4.60 -5.97
CA GLU A 449 -9.11 -4.52 -7.43
C GLU A 449 -8.02 -5.48 -7.98
N ASN A 450 -7.24 -6.14 -7.12
CA ASN A 450 -6.32 -7.19 -7.50
C ASN A 450 -6.54 -8.46 -6.65
N PRO A 451 -7.63 -9.21 -6.91
CA PRO A 451 -8.00 -10.38 -6.12
C PRO A 451 -6.86 -11.39 -6.04
N GLY A 452 -6.33 -11.62 -4.82
CA GLY A 452 -5.27 -12.60 -4.51
C GLY A 452 -3.82 -12.07 -4.53
N SER A 453 -3.60 -10.77 -4.72
CA SER A 453 -2.40 -10.13 -4.15
C SER A 453 -2.49 -10.16 -2.62
N GLU A 454 -1.38 -10.22 -1.88
CA GLU A 454 -1.32 -9.95 -0.41
C GLU A 454 -0.67 -8.57 -0.12
N GLY A 455 -0.54 -7.73 -1.14
CA GLY A 455 0.28 -6.53 -1.04
C GLY A 455 1.73 -6.90 -0.75
N LEU A 456 2.27 -6.43 0.37
CA LEU A 456 3.63 -6.77 0.83
C LEU A 456 3.64 -7.85 1.93
N SER A 457 2.48 -8.42 2.28
CA SER A 457 2.32 -9.50 3.26
C SER A 457 3.05 -9.21 4.60
N LEU A 458 3.59 -10.25 5.25
CA LEU A 458 4.30 -10.18 6.54
C LEU A 458 5.68 -9.48 6.47
N TRP A 459 6.08 -8.96 5.30
CA TRP A 459 7.40 -8.36 5.09
C TRP A 459 7.42 -6.83 5.27
N CYS A 460 6.25 -6.22 5.49
CA CYS A 460 6.14 -4.81 5.82
C CYS A 460 5.02 -4.56 6.84
N ALA A 461 5.30 -3.83 7.92
CA ALA A 461 4.28 -3.45 8.90
C ALA A 461 3.17 -2.56 8.34
N MET A 462 3.35 -1.93 7.17
CA MET A 462 2.27 -1.21 6.46
C MET A 462 1.38 -2.13 5.61
N SER A 463 1.62 -3.44 5.62
CA SER A 463 0.78 -4.45 4.96
C SER A 463 0.11 -5.37 5.99
N ASN A 464 0.38 -6.67 5.97
CA ASN A 464 -0.27 -7.63 6.85
C ASN A 464 0.59 -7.79 8.10
N GLN A 465 0.03 -7.52 9.28
CA GLN A 465 0.76 -7.63 10.54
C GLN A 465 0.89 -9.09 10.99
N ALA A 466 2.06 -9.48 11.50
CA ALA A 466 2.27 -10.79 12.10
C ALA A 466 1.46 -11.01 13.40
N GLY A 467 0.99 -9.93 14.04
CA GLY A 467 -0.11 -9.95 15.00
C GLY A 467 0.20 -10.30 16.46
N ASN A 468 1.46 -10.50 16.84
CA ASN A 468 1.82 -11.11 18.13
C ASN A 468 2.59 -10.19 19.10
N GLY A 469 2.41 -8.86 19.02
CA GLY A 469 3.10 -7.91 19.89
C GLY A 469 4.55 -7.61 19.51
N ARG A 470 5.03 -8.20 18.42
CA ARG A 470 6.32 -7.90 17.79
C ARG A 470 6.06 -7.52 16.33
N PRO A 471 5.73 -6.25 16.02
CA PRO A 471 5.53 -5.80 14.65
C PRO A 471 6.82 -5.94 13.85
N GLN A 472 6.75 -6.48 12.64
CA GLN A 472 7.88 -6.53 11.72
C GLN A 472 8.29 -5.12 11.25
N HIS A 473 9.48 -4.95 10.68
CA HIS A 473 9.89 -3.65 10.16
C HIS A 473 9.05 -3.17 8.97
N PHE A 474 9.16 -1.87 8.68
CA PHE A 474 8.78 -1.32 7.38
C PHE A 474 9.73 -1.82 6.27
N CYS A 475 9.20 -1.95 5.05
CA CYS A 475 10.03 -2.24 3.88
C CYS A 475 10.97 -1.06 3.55
N ALA A 476 12.04 -1.35 2.80
CA ALA A 476 13.00 -0.34 2.34
C ALA A 476 12.34 0.90 1.71
N TRP A 477 11.28 0.72 0.91
CA TRP A 477 10.56 1.85 0.30
C TRP A 477 9.99 2.81 1.34
N ALA A 478 9.31 2.29 2.36
CA ALA A 478 8.72 3.11 3.43
C ALA A 478 9.81 3.80 4.26
N LYS A 479 10.90 3.10 4.59
CA LYS A 479 12.06 3.69 5.27
C LYS A 479 12.72 4.79 4.44
N GLU A 480 12.82 4.63 3.13
CA GLU A 480 13.33 5.68 2.22
C GLU A 480 12.39 6.89 2.21
N LYS A 481 11.06 6.69 2.16
CA LYS A 481 10.09 7.81 2.19
C LYS A 481 10.16 8.65 3.45
N LEU A 482 10.56 8.05 4.56
CA LEU A 482 10.76 8.70 5.85
C LEU A 482 12.18 9.25 6.04
N ASP A 483 13.05 9.16 5.03
CA ASP A 483 14.49 9.51 5.08
C ASP A 483 15.28 8.77 6.17
N TRP A 484 14.81 7.57 6.55
CA TRP A 484 15.49 6.74 7.53
C TRP A 484 16.69 6.01 6.93
N ILE A 485 16.56 5.61 5.67
CA ILE A 485 17.65 5.02 4.88
C ILE A 485 17.99 5.87 3.66
N GLN A 486 19.19 5.69 3.13
CA GLN A 486 19.63 6.31 1.88
C GLN A 486 20.24 5.23 0.98
N PRO A 487 19.45 4.68 0.02
CA PRO A 487 19.93 3.63 -0.85
C PRO A 487 21.05 4.09 -1.80
N ALA A 488 22.07 3.27 -2.02
CA ALA A 488 23.07 3.49 -3.06
C ALA A 488 22.45 3.19 -4.44
N VAL A 489 22.47 4.16 -5.35
CA VAL A 489 21.81 4.05 -6.66
C VAL A 489 22.74 3.38 -7.66
N ILE A 490 22.26 2.31 -8.30
CA ILE A 490 23.02 1.44 -9.19
C ILE A 490 22.46 1.50 -10.61
N ASP A 491 23.35 1.71 -11.58
CA ASP A 491 23.05 1.47 -13.00
C ASP A 491 23.26 -0.03 -13.27
N PRO A 492 22.21 -0.79 -13.64
CA PRO A 492 22.32 -2.23 -13.86
C PRO A 492 23.20 -2.61 -15.05
N THR A 493 23.55 -1.67 -15.93
CA THR A 493 24.43 -1.93 -17.10
C THR A 493 25.91 -1.91 -16.73
N VAL A 494 26.26 -1.37 -15.55
CA VAL A 494 27.63 -1.36 -15.04
C VAL A 494 27.90 -2.64 -14.27
N LYS A 495 28.68 -3.53 -14.89
CA LYS A 495 29.07 -4.83 -14.32
C LYS A 495 29.85 -4.66 -13.01
N GLN A 496 29.32 -5.22 -11.94
CA GLN A 496 30.00 -5.27 -10.64
C GLN A 496 29.48 -6.41 -9.75
N LYS A 497 30.34 -6.90 -8.86
CA LYS A 497 29.99 -7.85 -7.81
C LYS A 497 29.70 -7.07 -6.54
N LEU A 498 28.56 -7.29 -5.90
CA LEU A 498 28.09 -6.53 -4.76
C LEU A 498 27.89 -7.41 -3.54
N ILE A 499 28.14 -6.84 -2.37
CA ILE A 499 27.80 -7.39 -1.07
C ILE A 499 26.86 -6.43 -0.34
N LEU A 500 25.87 -6.99 0.35
CA LEU A 500 24.85 -6.28 1.11
C LEU A 500 24.76 -6.85 2.52
N SER A 501 25.03 -6.00 3.52
CA SER A 501 24.88 -6.38 4.93
C SER A 501 23.41 -6.31 5.33
N PRO A 502 23.03 -6.91 6.46
CA PRO A 502 21.68 -6.77 7.01
C PRO A 502 21.28 -5.31 7.18
N ILE A 503 20.08 -4.93 6.72
CA ILE A 503 19.60 -3.55 6.83
C ILE A 503 19.40 -3.14 8.29
N GLU A 504 19.13 -4.08 9.20
CA GLU A 504 18.95 -3.77 10.62
C GLU A 504 20.24 -3.23 11.28
N ASP A 505 21.41 -3.44 10.67
CA ASP A 505 22.69 -2.98 11.21
C ASP A 505 23.07 -1.55 10.80
N SER A 506 22.52 -1.03 9.70
CA SER A 506 22.91 0.29 9.19
C SER A 506 21.89 0.91 8.24
N PRO A 507 21.64 2.23 8.34
CA PRO A 507 20.73 2.95 7.44
C PRO A 507 21.24 3.06 5.99
N ARG A 508 22.48 2.63 5.72
CA ARG A 508 23.08 2.65 4.39
C ARG A 508 22.87 1.34 3.63
N GLU A 509 22.54 0.25 4.29
CA GLU A 509 22.54 -1.11 3.71
C GLU A 509 21.30 -1.37 2.84
N CYS A 510 21.23 -0.66 1.71
CA CYS A 510 20.20 -0.81 0.70
C CYS A 510 20.74 -0.35 -0.67
N TYR A 511 20.44 -1.11 -1.72
CA TYR A 511 20.72 -0.69 -3.11
C TYR A 511 19.43 -0.31 -3.82
N LYS A 512 19.49 0.74 -4.64
CA LYS A 512 18.44 1.13 -5.60
C LYS A 512 18.92 0.85 -7.02
N VAL A 513 18.45 -0.24 -7.62
CA VAL A 513 18.84 -0.63 -8.98
C VAL A 513 17.85 -0.02 -9.96
N LEU A 514 18.32 0.85 -10.85
CA LEU A 514 17.44 1.56 -11.80
C LEU A 514 16.97 0.62 -12.90
N VAL A 515 15.65 0.48 -13.09
CA VAL A 515 15.08 -0.09 -14.32
C VAL A 515 14.95 1.01 -15.36
N ARG A 516 14.65 2.24 -14.92
CA ARG A 516 14.58 3.44 -15.77
C ARG A 516 15.46 4.53 -15.19
N ARG A 517 16.25 5.19 -16.05
CA ARG A 517 17.23 6.22 -15.65
C ARG A 517 16.60 7.43 -14.93
N ASP A 518 15.33 7.71 -15.22
CA ASP A 518 14.53 8.78 -14.61
C ASP A 518 14.02 8.42 -13.19
N GLY A 519 14.19 7.18 -12.75
CA GLY A 519 13.71 6.68 -11.45
C GLY A 519 12.20 6.43 -11.38
N SER A 520 11.50 6.41 -12.52
CA SER A 520 10.08 6.06 -12.59
C SER A 520 9.79 4.58 -12.29
N GLU A 521 10.78 3.73 -12.54
CA GLU A 521 10.80 2.31 -12.15
C GLU A 521 12.21 1.91 -11.67
N TYR A 522 12.27 1.20 -10.54
CA TYR A 522 13.50 0.72 -9.94
C TYR A 522 13.23 -0.46 -9.00
N PHE A 523 14.29 -1.16 -8.60
CA PHE A 523 14.26 -2.15 -7.52
C PHE A 523 14.96 -1.59 -6.28
N LEU A 524 14.41 -1.84 -5.09
CA LEU A 524 15.12 -1.70 -3.82
C LEU A 524 15.51 -3.08 -3.33
N LEU A 525 16.78 -3.24 -2.98
CA LEU A 525 17.35 -4.47 -2.45
C LEU A 525 17.66 -4.24 -0.98
N GLU A 526 17.08 -5.05 -0.09
CA GLU A 526 17.41 -5.06 1.33
C GLU A 526 17.64 -6.50 1.82
N ASN A 527 18.67 -6.70 2.65
CA ASN A 527 18.92 -7.98 3.30
C ASN A 527 18.32 -7.94 4.71
N ARG A 528 17.41 -8.87 5.02
CA ARG A 528 16.67 -8.93 6.28
C ARG A 528 17.08 -10.14 7.10
N ARG A 529 17.20 -9.98 8.42
CA ARG A 529 17.61 -11.02 9.37
C ARG A 529 16.56 -11.18 10.46
N LYS A 530 16.41 -12.39 10.98
CA LYS A 530 15.47 -12.65 12.09
C LYS A 530 16.03 -12.18 13.44
N LYS A 531 16.18 -10.87 13.63
CA LYS A 531 16.63 -10.24 14.87
C LYS A 531 15.81 -9.00 15.20
N GLY A 532 15.90 -8.54 16.45
CA GLY A 532 15.12 -7.39 16.91
C GLY A 532 13.62 -7.60 16.69
N PHE A 533 12.95 -6.59 16.15
CA PHE A 533 11.53 -6.65 15.80
C PHE A 533 11.22 -7.60 14.62
N ASP A 534 12.22 -7.90 13.79
CA ASP A 534 12.11 -8.88 12.70
C ASP A 534 12.31 -10.34 13.12
N ALA A 535 12.55 -10.61 14.40
CA ALA A 535 12.76 -11.98 14.91
C ALA A 535 11.61 -12.96 14.58
N SER A 536 10.41 -12.45 14.36
CA SER A 536 9.22 -13.24 14.03
C SER A 536 9.00 -13.45 12.52
N LEU A 537 9.88 -12.93 11.65
CA LEU A 537 9.75 -13.15 10.20
C LEU A 537 9.82 -14.64 9.84
N PRO A 538 9.10 -15.08 8.79
CA PRO A 538 9.08 -16.49 8.39
C PRO A 538 10.44 -16.95 7.82
N ALA A 539 11.20 -16.06 7.20
CA ALA A 539 12.54 -16.31 6.67
C ALA A 539 13.43 -15.05 6.72
N GLU A 540 14.68 -15.21 6.29
CA GLU A 540 15.72 -14.17 6.23
C GLU A 540 16.51 -14.30 4.94
N GLY A 541 16.99 -13.18 4.40
CA GLY A 541 17.70 -13.11 3.13
C GLY A 541 17.42 -11.81 2.39
N LEU A 542 17.70 -11.79 1.10
CA LEU A 542 17.52 -10.65 0.23
C LEU A 542 16.05 -10.51 -0.21
N LEU A 543 15.44 -9.39 0.11
CA LEU A 543 14.16 -8.97 -0.45
C LEU A 543 14.40 -8.01 -1.62
N ILE A 544 13.66 -8.20 -2.70
CA ILE A 544 13.69 -7.34 -3.89
C ILE A 544 12.33 -6.67 -4.02
N TRP A 545 12.29 -5.35 -3.86
CA TRP A 545 11.07 -4.56 -4.01
C TRP A 545 11.06 -3.87 -5.35
N ARG A 546 10.18 -4.26 -6.27
CA ARG A 546 9.91 -3.43 -7.45
C ARG A 546 9.13 -2.21 -7.04
N VAL A 547 9.55 -1.04 -7.50
CA VAL A 547 8.80 0.20 -7.33
C VAL A 547 8.44 0.76 -8.70
N VAL A 548 7.14 0.79 -9.01
CA VAL A 548 6.60 1.38 -10.25
C VAL A 548 5.71 2.55 -9.89
N ALA A 549 5.96 3.73 -10.47
CA ALA A 549 5.16 4.94 -10.21
C ALA A 549 4.97 5.20 -8.70
N ASN A 550 6.05 5.01 -7.94
CA ASN A 550 6.11 5.16 -6.49
C ASN A 550 5.30 4.14 -5.66
N ARG A 551 4.99 2.96 -6.22
CA ARG A 551 4.31 1.88 -5.51
C ARG A 551 5.20 0.65 -5.40
N PRO A 552 5.48 0.17 -4.17
CA PRO A 552 6.28 -1.03 -3.97
C PRO A 552 5.45 -2.30 -4.22
N ILE A 553 6.12 -3.32 -4.76
CA ILE A 553 5.66 -4.69 -4.95
C ILE A 553 6.81 -5.60 -4.53
N LEU A 554 6.54 -6.68 -3.81
CA LEU A 554 7.56 -7.67 -3.44
C LEU A 554 7.73 -8.69 -4.57
N GLU A 555 8.98 -8.91 -5.00
CA GLU A 555 9.33 -9.93 -5.99
C GLU A 555 9.79 -11.20 -5.25
N GLU A 556 8.96 -12.23 -5.23
CA GLU A 556 9.11 -13.41 -4.38
C GLU A 556 9.97 -14.50 -5.04
N SER A 557 10.93 -15.09 -4.30
CA SER A 557 11.90 -16.05 -4.85
C SER A 557 11.33 -17.44 -5.18
N HIS A 558 10.14 -17.81 -4.68
CA HIS A 558 9.58 -19.15 -4.89
C HIS A 558 9.05 -19.43 -6.31
N GLY A 559 9.03 -18.43 -7.19
CA GLY A 559 8.71 -18.61 -8.61
C GLY A 559 7.29 -19.10 -8.88
N VAL A 560 6.31 -18.65 -8.09
CA VAL A 560 4.89 -18.95 -8.31
C VAL A 560 4.22 -17.71 -8.88
N GLU A 561 3.62 -17.83 -10.06
CA GLU A 561 2.90 -16.75 -10.73
C GLU A 561 1.46 -16.58 -10.22
N GLY A 562 0.93 -15.36 -10.38
CA GLY A 562 -0.48 -15.07 -10.20
C GLY A 562 -0.94 -14.95 -8.73
N PRO A 563 -2.26 -14.81 -8.51
CA PRO A 563 -2.88 -14.49 -7.21
C PRO A 563 -2.78 -15.60 -6.14
N SER A 564 -2.00 -16.64 -6.42
CA SER A 564 -1.75 -17.76 -5.50
C SER A 564 -0.35 -17.69 -4.89
N GLY A 565 0.63 -17.06 -5.54
CA GLY A 565 2.02 -16.97 -5.07
C GLY A 565 2.19 -16.49 -3.63
N PRO A 566 1.53 -15.39 -3.21
CA PRO A 566 1.72 -14.82 -1.87
C PRO A 566 1.25 -15.69 -0.69
N ARG A 567 0.56 -16.82 -0.96
CA ARG A 567 0.05 -17.76 0.04
C ARG A 567 0.93 -19.00 0.21
N VAL A 568 1.97 -19.14 -0.59
CA VAL A 568 2.72 -20.40 -0.70
C VAL A 568 4.20 -20.15 -0.43
N PHE A 569 4.80 -20.99 0.43
CA PHE A 569 6.23 -20.98 0.72
C PHE A 569 6.78 -19.64 1.26
N GLN A 570 6.18 -19.09 2.33
CA GLN A 570 6.70 -17.89 3.00
C GLN A 570 8.20 -17.99 3.36
N SER A 571 8.69 -19.19 3.65
CA SER A 571 10.10 -19.46 3.92
C SER A 571 11.02 -19.31 2.69
N SER A 572 10.45 -19.27 1.49
CA SER A 572 11.12 -19.18 0.19
C SER A 572 10.83 -17.86 -0.53
N VAL A 573 10.36 -16.83 0.20
CA VAL A 573 10.17 -15.48 -0.36
C VAL A 573 11.51 -14.76 -0.55
N PRO A 574 12.44 -14.72 0.43
CA PRO A 574 13.73 -14.07 0.24
C PRO A 574 14.64 -14.87 -0.69
N TYR A 575 15.54 -14.16 -1.39
CA TYR A 575 16.62 -14.75 -2.15
C TYR A 575 17.88 -14.97 -1.27
N PRO A 576 18.71 -15.99 -1.58
CA PRO A 576 18.36 -17.08 -2.47
C PRO A 576 17.38 -18.04 -1.79
N SER A 577 16.52 -18.67 -2.57
CA SER A 577 15.73 -19.83 -2.15
C SER A 577 16.20 -21.07 -2.91
N ALA A 578 15.69 -22.26 -2.54
CA ALA A 578 15.94 -23.47 -3.31
C ALA A 578 15.36 -23.42 -4.73
N ALA A 579 14.35 -22.56 -4.95
CA ALA A 579 13.72 -22.39 -6.25
C ALA A 579 14.48 -21.40 -7.13
N ASN A 580 15.04 -20.35 -6.53
CA ASN A 580 15.65 -19.27 -7.28
C ASN A 580 16.76 -18.54 -6.53
N ASP A 581 17.92 -18.42 -7.17
CA ASP A 581 19.08 -17.67 -6.72
C ASP A 581 19.48 -16.56 -7.72
N ALA A 582 18.56 -16.19 -8.61
CA ALA A 582 18.73 -15.12 -9.58
C ALA A 582 17.42 -14.33 -9.82
N PHE A 583 17.55 -13.08 -10.22
CA PHE A 583 16.43 -12.24 -10.63
C PHE A 583 16.82 -11.50 -11.90
N THR A 584 16.28 -11.95 -13.03
CA THR A 584 16.69 -11.57 -14.38
C THR A 584 15.47 -11.37 -15.29
N PRO A 585 15.65 -10.87 -16.53
CA PRO A 585 14.55 -10.75 -17.48
C PRO A 585 13.92 -12.10 -17.87
N TYR A 586 14.55 -13.22 -17.51
CA TYR A 586 14.16 -14.57 -17.89
C TYR A 586 13.70 -15.43 -16.70
N THR A 587 13.84 -14.93 -15.46
CA THR A 587 13.36 -15.65 -14.27
C THR A 587 11.87 -15.40 -14.06
N MET A 588 11.31 -16.17 -13.14
CA MET A 588 9.98 -15.97 -12.58
C MET A 588 10.15 -15.75 -11.07
N PRO A 589 9.86 -14.55 -10.52
CA PRO A 589 9.44 -13.34 -11.22
C PRO A 589 10.53 -12.74 -12.14
N SER A 590 10.09 -11.96 -13.13
CA SER A 590 10.95 -11.37 -14.17
C SER A 590 11.35 -9.94 -13.81
N SER A 591 12.62 -9.58 -14.02
CA SER A 591 13.13 -8.21 -13.78
C SER A 591 12.76 -7.20 -14.88
N ARG A 592 12.04 -7.62 -15.94
CA ARG A 592 11.62 -6.73 -17.04
C ARG A 592 10.76 -5.57 -16.51
N SER A 593 10.90 -4.41 -17.13
CA SER A 593 10.09 -3.22 -16.87
C SER A 593 8.59 -3.53 -17.00
N GLN A 594 7.80 -3.14 -16.00
CA GLN A 594 6.34 -3.18 -16.11
C GLN A 594 5.79 -2.02 -16.95
N LEU A 595 6.58 -0.95 -17.13
CA LEU A 595 6.23 0.18 -17.99
C LEU A 595 6.65 -0.02 -19.46
N GLY A 596 7.17 -1.19 -19.80
CA GLY A 596 7.79 -1.45 -21.10
C GLY A 596 9.16 -0.78 -21.25
N GLY A 597 9.98 -1.30 -22.18
CA GLY A 597 11.37 -0.87 -22.36
C GLY A 597 12.21 -1.05 -21.09
N GLY A 598 13.09 -0.09 -20.80
CA GLY A 598 13.92 -0.08 -19.59
C GLY A 598 15.30 -0.73 -19.77
N LEU A 599 16.16 -0.53 -18.78
CA LEU A 599 17.47 -1.15 -18.70
C LEU A 599 17.30 -2.63 -18.34
N PRO A 600 18.07 -3.54 -18.96
CA PRO A 600 18.05 -4.93 -18.57
C PRO A 600 18.69 -5.09 -17.19
N VAL A 601 17.94 -5.65 -16.23
CA VAL A 601 18.43 -5.87 -14.86
C VAL A 601 18.75 -7.35 -14.67
N TYR A 602 20.02 -7.68 -14.56
CA TYR A 602 20.49 -9.02 -14.21
C TYR A 602 21.08 -8.98 -12.81
N ILE A 603 20.38 -9.59 -11.85
CA ILE A 603 20.89 -9.87 -10.51
C ILE A 603 21.10 -11.38 -10.45
N THR A 604 22.35 -11.83 -10.49
CA THR A 604 22.71 -13.25 -10.62
C THR A 604 23.63 -13.69 -9.49
N ASN A 605 23.79 -15.01 -9.33
CA ASN A 605 24.68 -15.61 -8.33
C ASN A 605 24.41 -15.07 -6.91
N ILE A 606 23.12 -14.97 -6.54
CA ILE A 606 22.72 -14.49 -5.21
C ILE A 606 23.07 -15.58 -4.21
N LYS A 607 23.97 -15.26 -3.28
CA LYS A 607 24.50 -16.19 -2.28
C LYS A 607 24.46 -15.58 -0.91
N ARG A 608 24.10 -16.39 0.07
CA ARG A 608 24.16 -16.03 1.48
C ARG A 608 25.47 -16.51 2.10
N LEU A 609 26.19 -15.59 2.72
CA LEU A 609 27.41 -15.87 3.46
C LEU A 609 27.08 -16.40 4.88
N PRO A 610 28.01 -17.12 5.53
CA PRO A 610 27.82 -17.63 6.89
C PRO A 610 27.51 -16.56 7.94
N ASP A 611 28.04 -15.35 7.75
CA ASP A 611 27.80 -14.19 8.62
C ASP A 611 26.47 -13.47 8.35
N GLY A 612 25.67 -13.96 7.39
CA GLY A 612 24.37 -13.41 7.04
C GLY A 612 24.39 -12.29 6.01
N ARG A 613 25.56 -11.86 5.51
CA ARG A 613 25.64 -10.95 4.34
C ARG A 613 25.19 -11.67 3.08
N ILE A 614 24.69 -10.91 2.10
CA ILE A 614 24.30 -11.43 0.78
C ILE A 614 25.27 -10.89 -0.28
N THR A 615 25.78 -11.78 -1.12
CA THR A 615 26.59 -11.44 -2.29
C THR A 615 25.82 -11.71 -3.57
N PHE A 616 25.97 -10.87 -4.59
CA PHE A 616 25.33 -11.06 -5.90
C PHE A 616 26.10 -10.30 -6.98
N HIS A 617 25.81 -10.59 -8.25
CA HIS A 617 26.40 -9.93 -9.41
C HIS A 617 25.34 -9.06 -10.09
N ILE A 618 25.70 -7.86 -10.53
CA ILE A 618 24.84 -6.99 -11.34
C ILE A 618 25.42 -6.80 -12.74
N GLY A 619 24.57 -6.88 -13.77
CA GLY A 619 24.91 -6.59 -15.18
C GLY A 619 25.58 -7.75 -15.91
N TYR A 620 25.71 -8.90 -15.27
CA TYR A 620 26.22 -10.13 -15.87
C TYR A 620 25.03 -10.97 -16.33
N GLU A 621 24.82 -11.04 -17.64
CA GLU A 621 23.86 -11.99 -18.22
C GLU A 621 24.30 -13.41 -17.84
N TYR A 622 23.36 -14.24 -17.40
CA TYR A 622 23.62 -15.65 -17.09
C TYR A 622 24.13 -16.32 -18.38
N GLN A 623 25.33 -16.90 -18.34
CA GLN A 623 25.86 -17.69 -19.46
C GLN A 623 25.24 -19.08 -19.49
#